data_AF-A0A2S5JGU3-F1
#
_entry.id   AF-A0A2S5JGU3-F1
#
_cell.length_a   1.000
_cell.length_b   1.000
_cell.length_c   1.000
_cell.angle_alpha   90.00
_cell.angle_beta   90.00
_cell.angle_gamma   90.00
#
_symmetry.space_group_name_H-M   'P 1'
#
loop_
_entity.id
_entity.type
_entity.pdbx_description
1 polymer ?
#
loop_
_entity_poly.entity_id
_entity_poly.type
_entity_poly.pdbx_seq_one_letter_code
_entity_poly.pdbx_strand_id
1 'polypeptide(L)'
;MEVPTARLERWWRGLVSRVLRLRYRSYISATGPLYLHPRVVIRQIRPEGARGESLTIVAAGHNSIGLGTIIQSCGTLHLGERSFVGDCCGLGCNHRITIGNDVMIAQAVSIRDSDHATERLDIPMNRQGIVTSPVTI
;
A
#
# COMPACT_ATOMS: atom_id res chain seq x y z
N MET A 1 15.24 -31.76 4.03
CA MET A 1 14.59 -31.78 5.36
C MET A 1 14.18 -30.36 5.70
N GLU A 2 12.88 -30.06 5.75
CA GLU A 2 12.40 -28.77 6.29
C GLU A 2 12.73 -28.73 7.79
N VAL A 3 13.43 -27.70 8.25
CA VAL A 3 13.65 -27.47 9.68
C VAL A 3 12.29 -27.21 10.33
N PRO A 4 11.92 -27.87 11.45
CA PRO A 4 10.58 -27.77 12.05
C PRO A 4 10.09 -26.32 12.30
N THR A 5 11.02 -25.40 12.53
CA THR A 5 10.78 -23.96 12.70
C THR A 5 10.24 -23.28 11.44
N ALA A 6 10.75 -23.62 10.26
CA ALA A 6 10.35 -23.02 8.99
C ALA A 6 8.88 -23.32 8.64
N ARG A 7 8.41 -24.53 8.99
CA ARG A 7 7.01 -24.90 8.82
C ARG A 7 6.13 -24.06 9.75
N LEU A 8 6.45 -23.99 11.03
CA LEU A 8 5.68 -23.23 12.02
C LEU A 8 5.57 -21.75 11.63
N GLU A 9 6.68 -21.15 11.19
CA GLU A 9 6.71 -19.76 10.71
C GLU A 9 5.82 -19.55 9.47
N ARG A 10 5.86 -20.47 8.50
CA ARG A 10 5.00 -20.39 7.31
C ARG A 10 3.52 -20.43 7.68
N TRP A 11 3.14 -21.31 8.60
CA TRP A 11 1.77 -21.40 9.11
C TRP A 11 1.35 -20.11 9.82
N TRP A 12 2.21 -19.59 10.70
CA TRP A 12 1.97 -18.32 11.40
C TRP A 12 1.81 -17.14 10.44
N ARG A 13 2.72 -16.98 9.47
CA ARG A 13 2.63 -15.93 8.44
C ARG A 13 1.34 -16.03 7.64
N GLY A 14 0.92 -17.23 7.29
CA GLY A 14 -0.35 -17.48 6.62
C GLY A 14 -1.56 -17.05 7.45
N LEU A 15 -1.56 -17.34 8.75
CA LEU A 15 -2.62 -16.95 9.67
C LEU A 15 -2.69 -15.43 9.84
N VAL A 16 -1.55 -14.78 10.12
CA VAL A 16 -1.48 -13.31 10.26
C VAL A 16 -1.97 -12.63 9.01
N SER A 17 -1.52 -13.08 7.84
CA SER A 17 -1.95 -12.50 6.57
C SER A 17 -3.46 -12.65 6.35
N ARG A 18 -4.07 -13.78 6.74
CA ARG A 18 -5.54 -13.96 6.68
C ARG A 18 -6.28 -12.97 7.57
N VAL A 19 -5.81 -12.80 8.82
CA VAL A 19 -6.40 -11.85 9.77
C VAL A 19 -6.32 -10.42 9.24
N LEU A 20 -5.16 -10.01 8.71
CA LEU A 20 -4.98 -8.67 8.15
C LEU A 20 -5.85 -8.45 6.91
N ARG A 21 -5.96 -9.42 6.02
CA ARG A 21 -6.87 -9.32 4.86
C ARG A 21 -8.33 -9.20 5.30
N LEU A 22 -8.76 -9.92 6.34
CA LEU A 22 -10.12 -9.79 6.88
C LEU A 22 -10.35 -8.41 7.51
N ARG A 23 -9.36 -7.89 8.25
CA ARG A 23 -9.38 -6.56 8.85
C ARG A 23 -9.48 -5.45 7.79
N TYR A 24 -8.76 -5.59 6.69
CA TYR A 24 -8.66 -4.58 5.64
C TYR A 24 -9.50 -4.90 4.40
N ARG A 25 -10.46 -5.81 4.50
CA ARG A 25 -11.26 -6.31 3.37
C ARG A 25 -11.98 -5.22 2.57
N SER A 26 -12.36 -4.12 3.22
CA SER A 26 -13.04 -3.00 2.56
C SER A 26 -12.12 -2.18 1.64
N TYR A 27 -10.80 -2.30 1.83
CA TYR A 27 -9.79 -1.59 1.05
C TYR A 27 -9.16 -2.47 -0.04
N ILE A 28 -9.42 -3.78 -0.04
CA ILE A 28 -8.67 -4.74 -0.85
C ILE A 28 -9.59 -5.40 -1.87
N SER A 29 -9.22 -5.29 -3.13
CA SER A 29 -9.72 -6.11 -4.23
C SER A 29 -8.57 -6.98 -4.73
N ALA A 30 -8.64 -8.29 -4.51
CA ALA A 30 -7.59 -9.22 -4.92
C ALA A 30 -8.18 -10.32 -5.81
N THR A 31 -7.62 -10.50 -7.01
CA THR A 31 -8.01 -11.57 -7.94
C THR A 31 -7.23 -12.86 -7.72
N GLY A 32 -6.17 -12.81 -6.93
CA GLY A 32 -5.33 -13.96 -6.58
C GLY A 32 -4.71 -13.85 -5.18
N PRO A 33 -3.69 -14.67 -4.87
CA PRO A 33 -3.04 -14.65 -3.56
C PRO A 33 -2.42 -13.27 -3.25
N LEU A 34 -2.75 -12.71 -2.08
CA LEU A 34 -2.13 -11.49 -1.56
C LEU A 34 -1.65 -11.76 -0.14
N TYR A 35 -0.35 -11.64 0.11
CA TYR A 35 0.24 -11.80 1.43
C TYR A 35 0.49 -10.45 2.08
N LEU A 36 -0.07 -10.27 3.28
CA LEU A 36 0.17 -9.11 4.12
C LEU A 36 1.01 -9.56 5.30
N HIS A 37 2.23 -9.05 5.40
CA HIS A 37 3.13 -9.36 6.50
C HIS A 37 2.66 -8.67 7.79
N PRO A 38 3.17 -9.10 8.96
CA PRO A 38 2.80 -8.48 10.22
C PRO A 38 2.99 -6.95 10.19
N ARG A 39 2.18 -6.23 10.95
CA ARG A 39 2.26 -4.77 11.11
C ARG A 39 2.05 -3.96 9.82
N VAL A 40 1.59 -4.55 8.72
CA VAL A 40 1.06 -3.77 7.60
C VAL A 40 -0.10 -2.91 8.09
N VAL A 41 -0.06 -1.62 7.79
CA VAL A 41 -1.09 -0.66 8.15
C VAL A 41 -1.72 -0.08 6.88
N ILE A 42 -3.02 -0.25 6.74
CA ILE A 42 -3.82 0.42 5.70
C ILE A 42 -4.68 1.47 6.40
N ARG A 43 -4.52 2.74 6.00
CA ARG A 43 -5.17 3.87 6.66
C ARG A 43 -5.68 4.89 5.65
N GLN A 44 -7.00 5.01 5.56
CA GLN A 44 -7.60 6.06 4.76
C GLN A 44 -7.38 7.44 5.39
N ILE A 45 -6.87 8.37 4.58
CA ILE A 45 -6.73 9.78 4.92
C ILE A 45 -7.20 10.57 3.70
N ARG A 46 -8.01 11.60 3.90
CA ARG A 46 -8.45 12.47 2.81
C ARG A 46 -7.98 13.89 3.09
N PRO A 47 -6.81 14.30 2.57
CA PRO A 47 -6.40 15.69 2.68
C PRO A 47 -7.30 16.57 1.82
N GLU A 48 -7.35 17.86 2.15
CA GLU A 48 -8.07 18.85 1.37
C GLU A 48 -7.53 18.87 -0.07
N GLY A 49 -8.41 18.98 -1.06
CA GLY A 49 -8.05 18.93 -2.48
C GLY A 49 -7.71 17.54 -3.04
N ALA A 50 -7.82 16.46 -2.25
CA ALA A 50 -7.59 15.11 -2.78
C ALA A 50 -8.67 14.70 -3.80
N ARG A 51 -8.22 14.11 -4.91
CA ARG A 51 -9.09 13.63 -6.00
C ARG A 51 -9.75 12.30 -5.67
N GLY A 52 -9.08 11.45 -4.92
CA GLY A 52 -9.58 10.13 -4.57
C GLY A 52 -10.72 10.16 -3.54
N GLU A 53 -11.69 9.27 -3.71
CA GLU A 53 -12.84 9.15 -2.78
C GLU A 53 -12.55 8.19 -1.62
N SER A 54 -11.84 7.09 -1.91
CA SER A 54 -11.52 6.04 -0.95
C SER A 54 -10.24 5.31 -1.31
N LEU A 55 -9.51 4.86 -0.28
CA LEU A 55 -8.30 4.09 -0.51
C LEU A 55 -8.67 2.70 -1.04
N THR A 56 -8.12 2.33 -2.19
CA THR A 56 -8.33 0.99 -2.76
C THR A 56 -6.99 0.37 -3.15
N ILE A 57 -6.80 -0.90 -2.79
CA ILE A 57 -5.64 -1.72 -3.15
C ILE A 57 -6.15 -2.81 -4.08
N VAL A 58 -5.73 -2.76 -5.33
CA VAL A 58 -6.06 -3.74 -6.36
C VAL A 58 -4.84 -4.64 -6.57
N ALA A 59 -4.96 -5.91 -6.23
CA ALA A 59 -3.88 -6.89 -6.30
C ALA A 59 -4.20 -7.99 -7.32
N ALA A 60 -3.38 -8.10 -8.37
CA ALA A 60 -3.60 -9.06 -9.45
C ALA A 60 -3.36 -10.51 -9.03
N GLY A 61 -2.59 -10.74 -7.96
CA GLY A 61 -2.29 -12.07 -7.43
C GLY A 61 -0.80 -12.34 -7.32
N HIS A 62 -0.48 -13.31 -6.47
CA HIS A 62 0.89 -13.66 -6.09
C HIS A 62 1.69 -12.45 -5.56
N ASN A 63 0.99 -11.53 -4.88
CA ASN A 63 1.57 -10.31 -4.34
C ASN A 63 1.99 -10.50 -2.87
N SER A 64 3.02 -9.76 -2.45
CA SER A 64 3.35 -9.62 -1.03
C SER A 64 3.61 -8.17 -0.64
N ILE A 65 3.13 -7.79 0.54
CA ILE A 65 3.36 -6.50 1.16
C ILE A 65 4.11 -6.73 2.47
N GLY A 66 5.33 -6.22 2.52
CA GLY A 66 6.32 -6.45 3.58
C GLY A 66 5.93 -5.88 4.95
N LEU A 67 6.63 -6.39 5.97
CA LEU A 67 6.45 -6.09 7.38
C LEU A 67 6.43 -4.57 7.62
N GLY A 68 5.48 -4.08 8.40
CA GLY A 68 5.48 -2.67 8.81
C GLY A 68 5.22 -1.66 7.68
N THR A 69 4.90 -2.11 6.47
CA THR A 69 4.56 -1.22 5.35
C THR A 69 3.27 -0.47 5.64
N ILE A 70 3.28 0.84 5.36
CA ILE A 70 2.14 1.74 5.55
C ILE A 70 1.61 2.12 4.18
N ILE A 71 0.31 1.88 3.97
CA ILE A 71 -0.43 2.31 2.78
C ILE A 71 -1.49 3.28 3.26
N GLN A 72 -1.48 4.49 2.72
CA GLN A 72 -2.36 5.55 3.19
C GLN A 72 -2.88 6.45 2.08
N SER A 73 -3.81 7.32 2.49
CA SER A 73 -4.51 8.32 1.67
C SER A 73 -5.84 7.81 1.09
N CYS A 74 -6.23 8.20 -0.13
CA CYS A 74 -7.58 7.98 -0.67
C CYS A 74 -7.64 7.66 -2.17
N GLY A 75 -6.52 7.28 -2.78
CA GLY A 75 -6.41 6.88 -4.19
C GLY A 75 -6.39 5.36 -4.40
N THR A 76 -5.97 4.95 -5.59
CA THR A 76 -5.88 3.52 -5.95
C THR A 76 -4.44 3.05 -6.14
N LEU A 77 -4.03 2.05 -5.33
CA LEU A 77 -2.78 1.31 -5.50
C LEU A 77 -3.04 0.05 -6.32
N HIS A 78 -2.41 -0.07 -7.49
CA HIS A 78 -2.43 -1.28 -8.30
C HIS A 78 -1.13 -2.06 -8.12
N LEU A 79 -1.25 -3.35 -7.81
CA LEU A 79 -0.15 -4.30 -7.76
C LEU A 79 -0.34 -5.33 -8.89
N GLY A 80 0.54 -5.29 -9.88
CA GLY A 80 0.64 -6.29 -10.94
C GLY A 80 1.04 -7.65 -10.40
N GLU A 81 0.83 -8.70 -11.18
CA GLU A 81 1.02 -10.08 -10.74
C GLU A 81 2.48 -10.35 -10.34
N ARG A 82 2.70 -11.19 -9.33
CA ARG A 82 4.04 -11.57 -8.84
C ARG A 82 4.92 -10.39 -8.40
N SER A 83 4.32 -9.25 -8.07
CA SER A 83 5.06 -8.11 -7.51
C SER A 83 5.22 -8.18 -5.99
N PHE A 84 6.34 -7.63 -5.51
CA PHE A 84 6.75 -7.65 -4.11
C PHE A 84 7.02 -6.24 -3.61
N VAL A 85 6.42 -5.87 -2.48
CA VAL A 85 6.77 -4.67 -1.72
C VAL A 85 7.58 -5.06 -0.49
N GLY A 86 8.81 -4.56 -0.40
CA GLY A 86 9.72 -4.80 0.72
C GLY A 86 9.21 -4.29 2.06
N ASP A 87 9.94 -4.61 3.12
CA ASP A 87 9.58 -4.23 4.48
C ASP A 87 9.70 -2.71 4.70
N CYS A 88 8.88 -2.19 5.62
CA CYS A 88 8.91 -0.80 6.09
C CYS A 88 8.73 0.25 4.98
N CYS A 89 8.01 -0.08 3.90
CA CYS A 89 7.72 0.90 2.84
C CYS A 89 6.63 1.89 3.26
N GLY A 90 6.64 3.07 2.64
CA GLY A 90 5.59 4.09 2.77
C GLY A 90 4.94 4.38 1.43
N LEU A 91 3.69 3.98 1.25
CA LEU A 91 2.92 4.21 0.02
C LEU A 91 1.82 5.24 0.29
N GLY A 92 2.03 6.48 -0.16
CA GLY A 92 1.06 7.56 -0.07
C GLY A 92 0.32 7.73 -1.40
N CYS A 93 -0.91 7.23 -1.49
CA CYS A 93 -1.68 7.23 -2.73
C CYS A 93 -2.93 8.11 -2.62
N ASN A 94 -2.89 9.31 -3.18
CA ASN A 94 -4.00 10.26 -3.26
C ASN A 94 -4.69 10.26 -4.64
N HIS A 95 -4.03 9.71 -5.66
CA HIS A 95 -4.54 9.59 -7.03
C HIS A 95 -4.42 8.16 -7.53
N ARG A 96 -3.23 7.75 -7.97
CA ARG A 96 -2.97 6.41 -8.48
C ARG A 96 -1.47 6.08 -8.41
N ILE A 97 -1.16 4.93 -7.81
CA ILE A 97 0.16 4.29 -7.91
C ILE A 97 -0.02 2.95 -8.61
N THR A 98 0.77 2.68 -9.64
CA THR A 98 0.75 1.42 -10.38
C THR A 98 2.13 0.78 -10.30
N ILE A 99 2.18 -0.41 -9.72
CA ILE A 99 3.35 -1.29 -9.72
C ILE A 99 3.06 -2.41 -10.72
N GLY A 100 3.95 -2.59 -11.70
CA GLY A 100 3.81 -3.58 -12.76
C GLY A 100 3.92 -5.03 -12.32
N ASN A 101 3.86 -5.94 -13.29
CA ASN A 101 4.09 -7.35 -13.08
C ASN A 101 5.58 -7.62 -12.82
N ASP A 102 5.88 -8.61 -11.98
CA ASP A 102 7.26 -9.06 -11.72
C ASP A 102 8.18 -7.95 -11.17
N VAL A 103 7.60 -6.93 -10.53
CA VAL A 103 8.35 -5.81 -9.93
C VAL A 103 8.70 -6.10 -8.47
N MET A 104 9.93 -5.76 -8.09
CA MET A 104 10.39 -5.78 -6.70
C MET A 104 10.68 -4.36 -6.21
N ILE A 105 9.92 -3.91 -5.20
CA ILE A 105 10.22 -2.68 -4.46
C ILE A 105 11.11 -3.04 -3.27
N ALA A 106 12.26 -2.38 -3.15
CA ALA A 106 13.18 -2.58 -2.04
C ALA A 106 12.57 -2.14 -0.70
N GLN A 107 13.17 -2.60 0.40
CA GLN A 107 12.79 -2.20 1.76
C GLN A 107 13.00 -0.69 2.01
N ALA A 108 12.19 -0.12 2.89
CA ALA A 108 12.22 1.28 3.31
C ALA A 108 12.05 2.30 2.16
N VAL A 109 11.45 1.90 1.04
CA VAL A 109 11.13 2.80 -0.06
C VAL A 109 9.86 3.59 0.24
N SER A 110 9.87 4.90 -0.08
CA SER A 110 8.69 5.76 -0.03
C SER A 110 8.25 6.12 -1.45
N ILE A 111 7.00 5.81 -1.80
CA ILE A 111 6.38 6.19 -3.08
C ILE A 111 5.17 7.08 -2.76
N ARG A 112 5.13 8.26 -3.40
CA ARG A 112 4.04 9.23 -3.23
C ARG A 112 3.66 9.81 -4.57
N ASP A 113 2.35 9.91 -4.81
CA ASP A 113 1.76 10.49 -6.02
C ASP A 113 1.23 11.91 -5.81
N SER A 114 1.67 12.56 -4.72
CA SER A 114 1.15 13.85 -4.29
C SER A 114 2.15 14.68 -3.51
N ASP A 115 2.06 15.98 -3.72
CA ASP A 115 2.74 17.02 -2.94
C ASP A 115 1.72 17.97 -2.32
N HIS A 116 2.15 18.72 -1.30
CA HIS A 116 1.36 19.82 -0.77
C HIS A 116 1.33 20.97 -1.79
N ALA A 117 0.16 21.60 -1.95
CA ALA A 117 0.08 22.89 -2.62
C ALA A 117 0.84 23.94 -1.79
N THR A 118 1.44 24.91 -2.46
CA THR A 118 2.34 25.91 -1.83
C THR A 118 2.06 27.34 -2.27
N GLU A 119 1.04 27.56 -3.11
CA GLU A 119 0.74 28.85 -3.73
C GLU A 119 0.06 29.83 -2.75
N ARG A 120 -0.59 29.31 -1.70
CA ARG A 120 -1.42 30.08 -0.76
C ARG A 120 -0.78 30.17 0.62
N LEU A 121 0.18 31.09 0.77
CA LEU A 121 0.90 31.31 2.03
C LEU A 121 0.05 31.96 3.14
N ASP A 122 -1.14 32.45 2.81
CA ASP A 122 -2.09 33.09 3.72
C ASP A 122 -2.97 32.09 4.50
N ILE A 123 -2.91 30.80 4.18
CA ILE A 123 -3.62 29.73 4.91
C ILE A 123 -2.65 28.60 5.31
N PRO A 124 -2.91 27.87 6.40
CA PRO A 124 -2.06 26.74 6.82
C PRO A 124 -1.97 25.65 5.75
N MET A 125 -0.82 24.98 5.65
CA MET A 125 -0.51 23.97 4.62
C MET A 125 -1.57 22.88 4.46
N ASN A 126 -2.20 22.43 5.55
CA ASN A 126 -3.25 21.40 5.48
C ASN A 126 -4.55 21.88 4.82
N ARG A 127 -4.72 23.19 4.62
CA ARG A 127 -5.83 23.83 3.92
C ARG A 127 -5.47 24.35 2.53
N GLN A 128 -4.19 24.31 2.15
CA GLN A 128 -3.74 24.74 0.83
C GLN A 128 -4.13 23.74 -0.27
N GLY A 129 -4.42 22.50 0.11
CA GLY A 129 -4.74 21.42 -0.81
C GLY A 129 -3.53 20.55 -1.13
N ILE A 130 -3.70 19.64 -2.10
CA ILE A 130 -2.62 18.82 -2.64
C ILE A 130 -2.59 18.89 -4.17
N VAL A 131 -1.41 18.74 -4.73
CA VAL A 131 -1.20 18.49 -6.16
C VAL A 131 -0.90 17.01 -6.33
N THR A 132 -1.48 16.37 -7.35
CA THR A 132 -1.33 14.92 -7.57
C THR A 132 -0.90 14.61 -8.99
N SER A 133 -0.02 13.62 -9.14
CA SER A 133 0.35 13.03 -10.43
C SER A 133 0.56 11.53 -10.26
N PRO A 134 -0.02 10.68 -11.13
CA PRO A 134 0.11 9.23 -10.99
C PRO A 134 1.56 8.77 -11.08
N VAL A 135 1.92 7.75 -10.31
CA VAL A 135 3.24 7.10 -10.35
C VAL A 135 3.10 5.71 -10.95
N THR A 136 3.98 5.37 -11.91
CA THR A 136 4.06 4.04 -12.51
C THR A 136 5.48 3.50 -12.34
N ILE A 137 5.60 2.26 -11.88
CA ILE A 137 6.84 1.52 -11.66
C ILE A 137 6.76 0.19 -12.39
#